data_AF-A0A847E4V1-F1
#
_entry.id   AF-A0A847E4V1-F1
#
_cell.length_a   1.000
_cell.length_b   1.000
_cell.length_c   1.000
_cell.angle_alpha   90.00
_cell.angle_beta   90.00
_cell.angle_gamma   90.00
#
_symmetry.space_group_name_H-M   'P 1'
#
loop_
_entity.id
_entity.type
_entity.pdbx_description
1 polymer ?
#
loop_
_entity_poly.entity_id
_entity_poly.type
_entity_poly.pdbx_seq_one_letter_code
_entity_poly.pdbx_strand_id
1 'polypeptide(L)'
;VKLVFSGDIGRPNQLLMKDPSSVHQADFLFMESTYGNRNHKGEQESLEELAEAVRYSYNNGEKVIIPAFAVERTQEILYSLHLLMREGKLPKDMPVYLDSPLAIKATEIFRRFKSYLDRETQILLRAGEDPLRLPNLKMSTSTADSIRINETQEPAIVISASGMCNAGRIKHHLRHNLWRPGASVVFVGFQAEGTPGRKIVDGAKNIRIFNEDIAVAAKVFTINGFSAHAGQNQLLEWLRNFQTRDMQVFLVHGELSAQEHLVSLIRDQFGLTVTIPEYLEEIQLKTGRQFEEFKVPAAATTGVNLPPLFADLKTKLDDVSGKMGKLQTLSASQQAEIAELIKQAAVNIDRIKNRS
;
A
#
# COMPACT_ATOMS: atom_id res chain seq x y z
N VAL A 1 7.69 9.33 32.94
CA VAL A 1 6.72 9.17 31.85
C VAL A 1 7.46 9.01 30.54
N LYS A 2 7.39 7.84 29.92
CA LYS A 2 8.03 7.49 28.65
C LYS A 2 6.97 7.04 27.66
N LEU A 3 6.89 7.76 26.55
CA LEU A 3 6.02 7.43 25.42
C LEU A 3 6.88 6.83 24.31
N VAL A 4 6.39 5.78 23.67
CA VAL A 4 7.04 5.16 22.52
C VAL A 4 6.03 5.12 21.38
N PHE A 5 6.42 5.65 20.23
CA PHE A 5 5.68 5.51 18.98
C PHE A 5 6.49 4.56 18.09
N SER A 6 5.88 3.48 17.64
CA SER A 6 6.57 2.49 16.83
C SER A 6 6.90 3.01 15.43
N GLY A 7 6.04 3.91 14.89
CA GLY A 7 5.96 4.09 13.44
C GLY A 7 5.60 2.76 12.76
N ASP A 8 6.01 2.59 11.51
CA ASP A 8 5.99 1.28 10.86
C ASP A 8 7.21 0.49 11.34
N ILE A 9 6.98 -0.64 12.00
CA ILE A 9 8.02 -1.39 12.73
C ILE A 9 9.04 -1.99 11.77
N GLY A 10 8.63 -2.40 10.57
CA GLY A 10 9.48 -3.21 9.70
C GLY A 10 9.35 -4.70 10.00
N ARG A 11 9.89 -5.54 9.12
CA ARG A 11 10.04 -6.98 9.37
C ARG A 11 11.48 -7.31 9.74
N PRO A 12 11.73 -8.32 10.59
CA PRO A 12 13.06 -8.86 10.77
C PRO A 12 13.56 -9.51 9.45
N ASN A 13 14.86 -9.42 9.22
CA ASN A 13 15.58 -9.91 8.04
C ASN A 13 15.01 -9.37 6.71
N GLN A 14 14.45 -8.17 6.73
CA GLN A 14 13.94 -7.54 5.53
C GLN A 14 15.09 -7.08 4.65
N LEU A 15 15.05 -7.44 3.36
CA LEU A 15 16.09 -7.07 2.40
C LEU A 15 16.38 -5.56 2.44
N LEU A 16 17.67 -5.20 2.44
CA LEU A 16 18.21 -3.82 2.48
C LEU A 16 18.07 -3.13 3.84
N MET A 17 17.13 -3.52 4.68
CA MET A 17 16.76 -2.78 5.88
C MET A 17 17.26 -3.48 7.14
N LYS A 18 17.77 -2.70 8.09
CA LYS A 18 18.15 -3.25 9.41
C LYS A 18 16.91 -3.73 10.15
N ASP A 19 17.11 -4.74 10.99
CA ASP A 19 16.06 -5.22 11.86
C ASP A 19 15.45 -4.12 12.74
N PRO A 20 14.16 -4.25 13.10
CA PRO A 20 13.50 -3.31 14.00
C PRO A 20 14.27 -3.17 15.32
N SER A 21 14.45 -1.93 15.77
CA SER A 21 15.14 -1.66 17.03
C SER A 21 14.32 -2.18 18.21
N SER A 22 14.98 -2.83 19.18
CA SER A 22 14.34 -3.27 20.42
C SER A 22 14.15 -2.10 21.39
N VAL A 23 13.00 -2.09 22.07
CA VAL A 23 12.71 -1.16 23.16
C VAL A 23 12.21 -1.95 24.35
N HIS A 24 12.72 -1.64 25.55
CA HIS A 24 12.49 -2.46 26.74
C HIS A 24 11.55 -1.85 27.77
N GLN A 25 11.28 -0.55 27.67
CA GLN A 25 10.48 0.18 28.66
C GLN A 25 9.65 1.24 27.96
N ALA A 26 8.38 1.34 28.32
CA ALA A 26 7.50 2.47 28.08
C ALA A 26 6.42 2.50 29.16
N ASP A 27 5.90 3.69 29.45
CA ASP A 27 4.65 3.83 30.20
C ASP A 27 3.46 3.73 29.23
N PHE A 28 3.61 4.31 28.03
CA PHE A 28 2.62 4.28 26.96
C PHE A 28 3.27 3.92 25.63
N LEU A 29 2.69 2.97 24.91
CA LEU A 29 3.15 2.50 23.61
C LEU A 29 2.06 2.75 22.56
N PHE A 30 2.39 3.47 21.49
CA PHE A 30 1.57 3.63 20.29
C PHE A 30 2.15 2.73 19.20
N MET A 31 1.46 1.64 18.88
CA MET A 31 1.96 0.57 18.02
C MET A 31 1.16 0.48 16.72
N GLU A 32 1.84 0.29 15.59
CA GLU A 32 1.15 -0.01 14.33
C GLU A 32 0.35 -1.33 14.40
N SER A 33 -0.63 -1.46 13.51
CA SER A 33 -1.56 -2.60 13.50
C SER A 33 -1.94 -3.05 12.09
N THR A 34 -1.16 -2.65 11.09
CA THR A 34 -1.43 -2.84 9.65
C THR A 34 -1.77 -4.30 9.30
N TYR A 35 -1.05 -5.25 9.88
CA TYR A 35 -1.27 -6.69 9.70
C TYR A 35 -1.61 -7.41 11.02
N GLY A 36 -2.31 -6.73 11.94
CA GLY A 36 -2.67 -7.27 13.26
C GLY A 36 -3.48 -8.57 13.24
N ASN A 37 -4.11 -8.93 12.11
CA ASN A 37 -4.92 -10.13 11.93
C ASN A 37 -4.27 -11.27 11.11
N ARG A 38 -3.04 -11.10 10.59
CA ARG A 38 -2.43 -12.12 9.73
C ARG A 38 -0.90 -12.08 9.72
N ASN A 39 -0.31 -13.23 9.42
CA ASN A 39 1.12 -13.37 9.20
C ASN A 39 1.48 -13.25 7.72
N HIS A 40 2.74 -12.90 7.48
CA HIS A 40 3.32 -12.93 6.14
C HIS A 40 3.80 -14.33 5.80
N LYS A 41 3.84 -14.63 4.50
CA LYS A 41 4.52 -15.80 3.97
C LYS A 41 6.03 -15.70 4.19
N GLY A 42 6.71 -16.84 4.14
CA GLY A 42 8.16 -16.89 4.22
C GLY A 42 8.82 -16.21 3.02
N GLU A 43 10.06 -15.77 3.19
CA GLU A 43 10.83 -15.09 2.13
C GLU A 43 10.99 -15.98 0.89
N GLN A 44 11.40 -17.24 1.08
CA GLN A 44 11.58 -18.18 -0.03
C GLN A 44 10.27 -18.47 -0.78
N GLU A 45 9.16 -18.61 -0.06
CA GLU A 45 7.84 -18.80 -0.67
C GLU A 45 7.45 -17.56 -1.50
N SER A 46 7.75 -16.37 -1.01
CA SER A 46 7.48 -15.09 -1.70
C SER A 46 8.34 -14.93 -2.96
N LEU A 47 9.61 -15.33 -2.91
CA LEU A 47 10.50 -15.39 -4.07
C LEU A 47 9.97 -16.38 -5.12
N GLU A 48 9.49 -17.55 -4.69
CA GLU A 48 8.95 -18.55 -5.61
C GLU A 48 7.65 -18.09 -6.28
N GLU A 49 6.75 -17.38 -5.56
CA GLU A 49 5.57 -16.76 -6.15
C GLU A 49 5.93 -15.69 -7.19
N LEU A 50 6.96 -14.88 -6.92
CA LEU A 50 7.46 -13.89 -7.88
C LEU A 50 8.03 -14.59 -9.12
N ALA A 51 8.81 -15.66 -8.94
CA ALA A 51 9.32 -16.47 -10.04
C ALA A 51 8.18 -17.13 -10.84
N GLU A 52 7.11 -17.59 -10.18
CA GLU A 52 5.92 -18.11 -10.85
C GLU A 52 5.26 -17.06 -11.74
N ALA A 53 5.05 -15.85 -11.22
CA ALA A 53 4.46 -14.75 -11.99
C ALA A 53 5.32 -14.40 -13.23
N VAL A 54 6.64 -14.34 -13.05
CA VAL A 54 7.58 -14.11 -14.16
C VAL A 54 7.52 -15.22 -15.19
N ARG A 55 7.63 -16.47 -14.76
CA ARG A 55 7.57 -17.64 -15.65
C ARG A 55 6.25 -17.73 -16.40
N TYR A 56 5.13 -17.47 -15.72
CA TYR A 56 3.80 -17.48 -16.34
C TYR A 56 3.73 -16.47 -17.49
N SER A 57 4.07 -15.21 -17.25
CA SER A 57 3.98 -14.19 -18.29
C SER A 57 5.00 -14.36 -19.39
N TYR A 58 6.24 -14.73 -19.05
CA TYR A 58 7.27 -15.01 -20.06
C TYR A 58 6.86 -16.14 -21.00
N ASN A 59 6.32 -17.26 -20.48
CA ASN A 59 5.87 -18.39 -21.30
C ASN A 59 4.66 -18.05 -22.19
N ASN A 60 3.90 -17.01 -21.85
CA ASN A 60 2.80 -16.52 -22.67
C ASN A 60 3.21 -15.34 -23.57
N GLY A 61 4.49 -14.94 -23.59
CA GLY A 61 4.97 -13.79 -24.36
C GLY A 61 4.43 -12.44 -23.87
N GLU A 62 4.02 -12.35 -22.61
CA GLU A 62 3.33 -11.20 -22.03
C GLU A 62 4.14 -10.58 -20.87
N LYS A 63 3.67 -9.43 -20.37
CA LYS A 63 4.38 -8.65 -19.34
C LYS A 63 3.96 -9.01 -17.92
N VAL A 64 4.89 -8.84 -16.99
CA VAL A 64 4.65 -8.77 -15.55
C VAL A 64 4.62 -7.32 -15.13
N ILE A 65 3.49 -6.86 -14.60
CA ILE A 65 3.34 -5.50 -14.09
C ILE A 65 3.43 -5.53 -12.57
N ILE A 66 4.37 -4.78 -12.00
CA ILE A 66 4.60 -4.70 -10.55
C ILE A 66 4.38 -3.26 -10.08
N PRO A 67 3.17 -2.93 -9.57
CA PRO A 67 2.94 -1.71 -8.81
C PRO A 67 3.83 -1.69 -7.56
N ALA A 68 4.71 -0.70 -7.45
CA ALA A 68 5.57 -0.55 -6.28
C ALA A 68 5.71 0.91 -5.84
N PHE A 69 5.85 1.15 -4.53
CA PHE A 69 6.27 2.45 -4.04
C PHE A 69 7.70 2.74 -4.49
N ALA A 70 7.95 4.01 -4.81
CA ALA A 70 9.22 4.43 -5.41
C ALA A 70 10.42 4.26 -4.47
N VAL A 71 10.18 4.40 -3.16
CA VAL A 71 11.16 4.24 -2.10
C VAL A 71 10.90 2.89 -1.42
N GLU A 72 11.98 2.18 -1.11
CA GLU A 72 12.02 0.89 -0.42
C GLU A 72 11.46 -0.28 -1.26
N ARG A 73 10.13 -0.31 -1.52
CA ARG A 73 9.48 -1.45 -2.19
C ARG A 73 10.07 -1.74 -3.57
N THR A 74 10.35 -0.70 -4.36
CA THR A 74 11.02 -0.88 -5.65
C THR A 74 12.39 -1.54 -5.48
N GLN A 75 13.18 -1.07 -4.53
CA GLN A 75 14.55 -1.54 -4.32
C GLN A 75 14.56 -2.98 -3.80
N GLU A 76 13.62 -3.35 -2.94
CA GLU A 76 13.44 -4.75 -2.53
C GLU A 76 13.05 -5.65 -3.69
N ILE A 77 12.16 -5.22 -4.59
CA ILE A 77 11.85 -6.03 -5.78
C ILE A 77 13.06 -6.16 -6.70
N LEU A 78 13.87 -5.12 -6.87
CA LEU A 78 15.13 -5.24 -7.63
C LEU A 78 16.07 -6.27 -6.99
N TYR A 79 16.20 -6.27 -5.67
CA TYR A 79 17.00 -7.25 -4.95
C TYR A 79 16.40 -8.67 -5.06
N SER A 80 15.09 -8.84 -4.87
CA SER A 80 14.42 -10.13 -5.05
C SER A 80 14.63 -10.70 -6.46
N LEU A 81 14.54 -9.86 -7.50
CA LEU A 81 14.86 -10.26 -8.86
C LEU A 81 16.34 -10.64 -9.03
N HIS A 82 17.25 -9.95 -8.34
CA HIS A 82 18.67 -10.29 -8.35
C HIS A 82 18.94 -11.65 -7.71
N LEU A 83 18.27 -11.98 -6.60
CA LEU A 83 18.34 -13.31 -5.98
C LEU A 83 17.81 -14.39 -6.93
N LEU A 84 16.64 -14.17 -7.54
CA LEU A 84 16.07 -15.11 -8.51
C LEU A 84 16.96 -15.30 -9.75
N MET A 85 17.62 -14.23 -10.21
CA MET A 85 18.59 -14.30 -11.30
C MET A 85 19.79 -15.17 -10.91
N ARG A 86 20.32 -15.02 -9.69
CA ARG A 86 21.42 -15.85 -9.17
C ARG A 86 21.05 -17.32 -9.07
N GLU A 87 19.81 -17.62 -8.75
CA GLU A 87 19.26 -18.98 -8.73
C GLU A 87 18.94 -19.54 -10.12
N GLY A 88 19.09 -18.74 -11.19
CA GLY A 88 18.75 -19.16 -12.56
C GLY A 88 17.23 -19.28 -12.80
N LYS A 89 16.41 -18.63 -11.96
CA LYS A 89 14.95 -18.66 -12.02
C LYS A 89 14.33 -17.56 -12.89
N LEU A 90 15.13 -16.62 -13.38
CA LEU A 90 14.69 -15.59 -14.32
C LEU A 90 15.19 -15.91 -15.75
N PRO A 91 14.35 -15.66 -16.78
CA PRO A 91 14.82 -15.69 -18.17
C PRO A 91 15.89 -14.63 -18.41
N LYS A 92 17.02 -15.02 -19.01
CA LYS A 92 18.20 -14.16 -19.17
C LYS A 92 17.99 -13.01 -20.18
N ASP A 93 17.08 -13.20 -21.11
CA ASP A 93 16.74 -12.31 -22.22
C ASP A 93 15.56 -11.38 -21.92
N MET A 94 14.83 -11.61 -20.83
CA MET A 94 13.66 -10.80 -20.46
C MET A 94 14.09 -9.46 -19.85
N PRO A 95 13.75 -8.30 -20.44
CA PRO A 95 14.11 -7.01 -19.86
C PRO A 95 13.34 -6.71 -18.57
N VAL A 96 14.00 -6.00 -17.66
CA VAL A 96 13.37 -5.42 -16.46
C VAL A 96 13.35 -3.91 -16.61
N TYR A 97 12.17 -3.32 -16.69
CA TYR A 97 11.97 -1.88 -16.79
C TYR A 97 11.65 -1.29 -15.42
N LEU A 98 12.45 -0.32 -14.97
CA LEU A 98 12.07 0.56 -13.88
C LEU A 98 11.52 1.87 -14.45
N ASP A 99 10.20 1.98 -14.49
CA ASP A 99 9.48 3.13 -15.07
C ASP A 99 8.96 4.09 -14.01
N SER A 100 9.88 4.69 -13.26
CA SER A 100 9.56 5.71 -12.28
C SER A 100 10.77 6.62 -12.04
N PRO A 101 10.75 7.88 -12.49
CA PRO A 101 11.85 8.81 -12.26
C PRO A 101 12.17 9.00 -10.79
N LEU A 102 11.14 8.95 -9.93
CA LEU A 102 11.31 9.01 -8.49
C LEU A 102 11.99 7.75 -7.95
N ALA A 103 11.60 6.57 -8.42
CA ALA A 103 12.18 5.31 -7.94
C ALA A 103 13.63 5.13 -8.41
N ILE A 104 13.95 5.59 -9.63
CA ILE A 104 15.33 5.65 -10.13
C ILE A 104 16.18 6.52 -9.21
N LYS A 105 15.72 7.74 -8.90
CA LYS A 105 16.43 8.64 -7.97
C LYS A 105 16.56 8.04 -6.56
N ALA A 106 15.51 7.40 -6.05
CA ALA A 106 15.55 6.73 -4.76
C ALA A 106 16.58 5.60 -4.75
N THR A 107 16.65 4.80 -5.81
CA THR A 107 17.66 3.72 -5.96
C THR A 107 19.09 4.26 -5.87
N GLU A 108 19.37 5.43 -6.45
CA GLU A 108 20.68 6.08 -6.33
C GLU A 108 20.97 6.55 -4.89
N ILE A 109 19.96 6.95 -4.13
CA ILE A 109 20.11 7.27 -2.70
C ILE A 109 20.52 6.01 -1.92
N PHE A 110 19.85 4.87 -2.13
CA PHE A 110 20.23 3.59 -1.49
C PHE A 110 21.67 3.21 -1.82
N ARG A 111 22.09 3.38 -3.09
CA ARG A 111 23.49 3.13 -3.53
C ARG A 111 24.50 4.06 -2.87
N ARG A 112 24.13 5.33 -2.62
CA ARG A 112 25.01 6.32 -2.00
C ARG A 112 25.17 6.09 -0.49
N PHE A 113 24.10 5.72 0.20
CA PHE A 113 24.05 5.61 1.66
C PHE A 113 24.16 4.17 2.16
N LYS A 114 25.17 3.43 1.68
CA LYS A 114 25.38 2.00 1.96
C LYS A 114 25.49 1.65 3.45
N SER A 115 25.93 2.59 4.29
CA SER A 115 26.07 2.40 5.75
C SER A 115 24.73 2.24 6.49
N TYR A 116 23.62 2.65 5.85
CA TYR A 116 22.28 2.50 6.39
C TYR A 116 21.66 1.13 6.06
N LEU A 117 22.23 0.41 5.09
CA LEU A 117 21.74 -0.90 4.69
C LEU A 117 22.05 -1.96 5.75
N ASP A 118 21.36 -3.08 5.68
CA ASP A 118 21.63 -4.27 6.51
C ASP A 118 23.06 -4.81 6.33
N ARG A 119 23.43 -5.78 7.15
CA ARG A 119 24.80 -6.33 7.14
C ARG A 119 25.05 -7.16 5.89
N GLU A 120 24.06 -7.94 5.48
CA GLU A 120 24.05 -8.90 4.39
C GLU A 120 24.30 -8.18 3.05
N THR A 121 23.55 -7.11 2.80
CA THR A 121 23.69 -6.22 1.64
C THR A 121 25.05 -5.54 1.64
N GLN A 122 25.54 -5.08 2.79
CA GLN A 122 26.89 -4.51 2.88
C GLN A 122 27.98 -5.53 2.54
N ILE A 123 27.79 -6.81 2.88
CA ILE A 123 28.71 -7.90 2.50
C ILE A 123 28.71 -8.07 0.97
N LEU A 124 27.53 -8.14 0.33
CA LEU A 124 27.43 -8.23 -1.13
C LEU A 124 28.12 -7.05 -1.82
N LEU A 125 27.84 -5.83 -1.36
CA LEU A 125 28.42 -4.62 -1.94
C LEU A 125 29.94 -4.58 -1.81
N ARG A 126 30.51 -5.09 -0.71
CA ARG A 126 31.97 -5.22 -0.54
C ARG A 126 32.59 -6.27 -1.45
N ALA A 127 31.84 -7.31 -1.82
CA ALA A 127 32.25 -8.30 -2.80
C ALA A 127 32.12 -7.80 -4.25
N GLY A 128 31.68 -6.56 -4.47
CA GLY A 128 31.46 -5.98 -5.80
C GLY A 128 30.12 -6.34 -6.42
N GLU A 129 29.22 -6.97 -5.65
CA GLU A 129 27.89 -7.36 -6.08
C GLU A 129 26.86 -6.31 -5.66
N ASP A 130 26.22 -5.65 -6.63
CA ASP A 130 25.16 -4.66 -6.37
C ASP A 130 23.78 -5.32 -6.58
N PRO A 131 23.02 -5.60 -5.50
CA PRO A 131 21.71 -6.23 -5.61
C PRO A 131 20.65 -5.33 -6.25
N LEU A 132 20.91 -4.03 -6.41
CA LEU A 132 20.02 -3.09 -7.09
C LEU A 132 20.36 -2.95 -8.58
N ARG A 133 21.27 -3.77 -9.09
CA ARG A 133 21.68 -3.83 -10.50
C ARG A 133 21.34 -5.20 -11.07
N LEU A 134 20.59 -5.21 -12.17
CA LEU A 134 20.43 -6.40 -13.00
C LEU A 134 21.09 -6.14 -14.37
N PRO A 135 21.68 -7.14 -15.03
CA PRO A 135 22.27 -6.98 -16.37
C PRO A 135 21.27 -6.48 -17.42
N ASN A 136 20.00 -6.86 -17.26
CA ASN A 136 18.86 -6.56 -18.11
C ASN A 136 17.97 -5.41 -17.59
N LEU A 137 18.41 -4.68 -16.55
CA LEU A 137 17.68 -3.54 -16.00
C LEU A 137 17.77 -2.32 -16.91
N LYS A 138 16.62 -1.79 -17.33
CA LYS A 138 16.46 -0.59 -18.16
C LYS A 138 15.71 0.47 -17.36
N MET A 139 16.33 1.65 -17.22
CA MET A 139 15.75 2.78 -16.50
C MET A 139 14.98 3.68 -17.47
N SER A 140 13.70 3.95 -17.19
CA SER A 140 12.87 4.83 -18.00
C SER A 140 12.64 6.18 -17.30
N THR A 141 13.27 7.23 -17.81
CA THR A 141 13.17 8.58 -17.23
C THR A 141 12.13 9.46 -17.94
N SER A 142 11.88 9.24 -19.23
CA SER A 142 10.98 10.08 -20.02
C SER A 142 9.59 9.47 -20.23
N THR A 143 8.61 10.30 -20.59
CA THR A 143 7.28 9.84 -20.98
C THR A 143 7.33 9.03 -22.28
N ALA A 144 8.20 9.40 -23.22
CA ALA A 144 8.35 8.68 -24.48
C ALA A 144 8.87 7.24 -24.26
N ASP A 145 9.77 7.05 -23.29
CA ASP A 145 10.25 5.71 -22.92
C ASP A 145 9.13 4.86 -22.30
N SER A 146 8.35 5.45 -21.38
CA SER A 146 7.18 4.80 -20.77
C SER A 146 6.13 4.37 -21.80
N ILE A 147 5.86 5.22 -22.80
CA ILE A 147 4.95 4.90 -23.91
C ILE A 147 5.52 3.72 -24.71
N ARG A 148 6.80 3.78 -25.10
CA ARG A 148 7.46 2.71 -25.87
C ARG A 148 7.38 1.36 -25.17
N ILE A 149 7.58 1.32 -23.85
CA ILE A 149 7.45 0.08 -23.06
C ILE A 149 6.07 -0.58 -23.29
N ASN A 150 4.99 0.21 -23.34
CA ASN A 150 3.64 -0.32 -23.56
C ASN A 150 3.41 -0.80 -25.01
N GLU A 151 4.11 -0.23 -25.99
CA GLU A 151 3.98 -0.56 -27.42
C GLU A 151 4.76 -1.81 -27.82
N THR A 152 5.83 -2.14 -27.10
CA THR A 152 6.61 -3.36 -27.37
C THR A 152 5.77 -4.62 -27.13
N GLN A 153 5.98 -5.66 -27.94
CA GLN A 153 5.37 -6.98 -27.72
C GLN A 153 6.27 -7.97 -26.99
N GLU A 154 7.51 -7.56 -26.65
CA GLU A 154 8.40 -8.44 -25.88
C GLU A 154 7.82 -8.71 -24.48
N PRO A 155 8.01 -9.94 -23.94
CA PRO A 155 7.75 -10.19 -22.53
C PRO A 155 8.74 -9.36 -21.71
N ALA A 156 8.25 -8.72 -20.65
CA ALA A 156 9.08 -7.85 -19.82
C ALA A 156 8.54 -7.77 -18.40
N ILE A 157 9.41 -7.49 -17.44
CA ILE A 157 9.03 -7.09 -16.08
C ILE A 157 8.97 -5.57 -16.06
N VAL A 158 7.87 -4.98 -15.61
CA VAL A 158 7.69 -3.53 -15.51
C VAL A 158 7.37 -3.14 -14.08
N ILE A 159 8.32 -2.48 -13.42
CA ILE A 159 8.16 -1.94 -12.07
C ILE A 159 7.83 -0.46 -12.19
N SER A 160 6.68 -0.03 -11.67
CA SER A 160 6.24 1.36 -11.76
C SER A 160 5.46 1.81 -10.53
N ALA A 161 5.60 3.10 -10.21
CA ALA A 161 4.82 3.76 -9.18
C ALA A 161 3.45 4.26 -9.70
N SER A 162 2.43 4.41 -8.85
CA SER A 162 2.43 4.16 -7.40
C SER A 162 2.01 2.73 -7.00
N GLY A 163 2.47 2.27 -5.82
CA GLY A 163 2.26 0.89 -5.34
C GLY A 163 0.81 0.48 -5.06
N MET A 164 -0.10 1.44 -4.95
CA MET A 164 -1.55 1.19 -4.78
C MET A 164 -2.38 1.56 -6.02
N CYS A 165 -1.72 1.86 -7.14
CA CYS A 165 -2.34 2.16 -8.42
C CYS A 165 -3.24 3.41 -8.45
N ASN A 166 -3.11 4.31 -7.46
CA ASN A 166 -3.89 5.55 -7.39
C ASN A 166 -3.53 6.55 -8.49
N ALA A 167 -2.24 6.61 -8.86
CA ALA A 167 -1.70 7.60 -9.77
C ALA A 167 -0.39 7.13 -10.41
N GLY A 168 0.11 7.91 -11.37
CA GLY A 168 1.40 7.67 -12.00
C GLY A 168 1.34 6.72 -13.20
N ARG A 169 2.53 6.37 -13.70
CA ARG A 169 2.73 5.58 -14.93
C ARG A 169 2.14 4.17 -14.83
N ILE A 170 2.00 3.64 -13.61
CA ILE A 170 1.40 2.33 -13.38
C ILE A 170 -0.02 2.22 -13.95
N LYS A 171 -0.81 3.31 -13.94
CA LYS A 171 -2.16 3.30 -14.52
C LYS A 171 -2.13 3.05 -16.02
N HIS A 172 -1.12 3.56 -16.71
CA HIS A 172 -0.92 3.29 -18.14
C HIS A 172 -0.51 1.84 -18.36
N HIS A 173 0.42 1.30 -17.57
CA HIS A 173 0.79 -0.10 -17.70
C HIS A 173 -0.38 -1.06 -17.42
N LEU A 174 -1.19 -0.77 -16.40
CA LEU A 174 -2.41 -1.54 -16.14
C LEU A 174 -3.40 -1.43 -17.31
N ARG A 175 -3.62 -0.24 -17.86
CA ARG A 175 -4.48 -0.06 -19.03
C ARG A 175 -4.08 -0.95 -20.22
N HIS A 176 -2.79 -1.11 -20.48
CA HIS A 176 -2.32 -1.89 -21.64
C HIS A 176 -2.24 -3.40 -21.39
N ASN A 177 -2.21 -3.85 -20.12
CA ASN A 177 -1.89 -5.24 -19.78
C ASN A 177 -2.97 -5.96 -18.97
N LEU A 178 -3.80 -5.25 -18.19
CA LEU A 178 -4.73 -5.87 -17.22
C LEU A 178 -5.81 -6.75 -17.88
N TRP A 179 -6.18 -6.46 -19.13
CA TRP A 179 -7.15 -7.23 -19.92
C TRP A 179 -6.54 -8.44 -20.65
N ARG A 180 -5.22 -8.65 -20.54
CA ARG A 180 -4.51 -9.73 -21.24
C ARG A 180 -4.38 -10.96 -20.32
N PRO A 181 -4.94 -12.12 -20.68
CA PRO A 181 -4.92 -13.29 -19.79
C PRO A 181 -3.51 -13.84 -19.54
N GLY A 182 -2.56 -13.71 -20.49
CA GLY A 182 -1.17 -14.14 -20.30
C GLY A 182 -0.32 -13.19 -19.46
N ALA A 183 -0.77 -11.97 -19.21
CA ALA A 183 -0.06 -11.01 -18.38
C ALA A 183 -0.25 -11.32 -16.88
N SER A 184 0.70 -10.85 -16.07
CA SER A 184 0.61 -10.92 -14.61
C SER A 184 0.60 -9.52 -14.01
N VAL A 185 -0.17 -9.34 -12.94
CA VAL A 185 -0.06 -8.16 -12.07
C VAL A 185 0.32 -8.63 -10.67
N VAL A 186 1.45 -8.15 -10.17
CA VAL A 186 2.03 -8.61 -8.90
C VAL A 186 1.96 -7.47 -7.88
N PHE A 187 1.06 -7.60 -6.91
CA PHE A 187 0.98 -6.70 -5.77
C PHE A 187 1.91 -7.20 -4.65
N VAL A 188 2.85 -6.35 -4.26
CA VAL A 188 3.96 -6.70 -3.34
C VAL A 188 3.86 -5.98 -2.00
N GLY A 189 2.71 -5.41 -1.69
CA GLY A 189 2.49 -4.67 -0.45
C GLY A 189 1.01 -4.38 -0.21
N PHE A 190 0.72 -3.82 0.97
CA PHE A 190 -0.64 -3.53 1.41
C PHE A 190 -1.42 -2.65 0.40
N GLN A 191 -2.68 -2.98 0.20
CA GLN A 191 -3.60 -2.22 -0.66
C GLN A 191 -4.72 -1.64 0.20
N ALA A 192 -4.68 -0.34 0.43
CA ALA A 192 -5.68 0.32 1.27
C ALA A 192 -7.07 0.32 0.63
N GLU A 193 -8.11 0.28 1.47
CA GLU A 193 -9.50 0.37 1.02
C GLU A 193 -9.74 1.61 0.14
N GLY A 194 -10.54 1.45 -0.91
CA GLY A 194 -10.87 2.52 -1.85
C GLY A 194 -9.84 2.71 -2.98
N THR A 195 -8.64 2.13 -2.89
CA THR A 195 -7.63 2.20 -3.96
C THR A 195 -7.96 1.30 -5.15
N PRO A 196 -7.53 1.63 -6.38
CA PRO A 196 -7.67 0.74 -7.53
C PRO A 196 -6.97 -0.60 -7.33
N GLY A 197 -5.79 -0.61 -6.69
CA GLY A 197 -5.07 -1.84 -6.40
C GLY A 197 -5.85 -2.78 -5.48
N ARG A 198 -6.50 -2.25 -4.43
CA ARG A 198 -7.36 -3.06 -3.53
C ARG A 198 -8.52 -3.70 -4.28
N LYS A 199 -9.20 -2.96 -5.17
CA LYS A 199 -10.29 -3.54 -6.00
C LYS A 199 -9.82 -4.71 -6.86
N ILE A 200 -8.61 -4.62 -7.45
CA ILE A 200 -8.06 -5.70 -8.27
C ILE A 200 -7.74 -6.91 -7.40
N VAL A 201 -7.10 -6.70 -6.25
CA VAL A 201 -6.78 -7.76 -5.27
C VAL A 201 -8.05 -8.45 -4.75
N ASP A 202 -9.12 -7.70 -4.51
CA ASP A 202 -10.42 -8.23 -4.06
C ASP A 202 -11.19 -8.95 -5.18
N GLY A 203 -10.62 -9.06 -6.39
CA GLY A 203 -11.16 -9.88 -7.48
C GLY A 203 -12.18 -9.18 -8.39
N ALA A 204 -12.16 -7.84 -8.45
CA ALA A 204 -13.00 -7.09 -9.38
C ALA A 204 -12.80 -7.57 -10.82
N LYS A 205 -13.90 -7.80 -11.54
CA LYS A 205 -13.85 -8.25 -12.95
C LYS A 205 -13.57 -7.13 -13.93
N ASN A 206 -13.89 -5.90 -13.56
CA ASN A 206 -13.63 -4.71 -14.34
C ASN A 206 -13.17 -3.58 -13.42
N ILE A 207 -12.32 -2.70 -13.93
CA ILE A 207 -11.89 -1.49 -13.23
C ILE A 207 -11.83 -0.30 -14.18
N ARG A 208 -12.25 0.87 -13.67
CA ARG A 208 -12.19 2.14 -14.40
C ARG A 208 -10.79 2.75 -14.32
N ILE A 209 -10.11 2.91 -15.46
CA ILE A 209 -8.84 3.65 -15.55
C ILE A 209 -8.96 4.64 -16.71
N PHE A 210 -8.66 5.92 -16.46
CA PHE A 210 -8.77 7.00 -17.47
C PHE A 210 -10.12 7.04 -18.20
N ASN A 211 -11.21 6.83 -17.45
CA ASN A 211 -12.58 6.78 -17.96
C ASN A 211 -12.88 5.63 -18.95
N GLU A 212 -12.03 4.60 -18.97
CA GLU A 212 -12.26 3.36 -19.70
C GLU A 212 -12.50 2.21 -18.72
N ASP A 213 -13.49 1.36 -19.02
CA ASP A 213 -13.71 0.11 -18.29
C ASP A 213 -12.79 -0.97 -18.86
N ILE A 214 -11.89 -1.47 -18.02
CA ILE A 214 -10.90 -2.46 -18.40
C ILE A 214 -11.20 -3.76 -17.68
N ALA A 215 -11.31 -4.83 -18.45
CA ALA A 215 -11.43 -6.18 -17.91
C ALA A 215 -10.18 -6.57 -17.12
N VAL A 216 -10.39 -7.22 -15.98
CA VAL A 216 -9.33 -7.85 -15.20
C VAL A 216 -9.25 -9.32 -15.62
N ALA A 217 -8.41 -9.58 -16.62
CA ALA A 217 -8.17 -10.92 -17.16
C ALA A 217 -6.74 -11.42 -16.87
N ALA A 218 -5.80 -10.50 -16.65
CA ALA A 218 -4.43 -10.83 -16.22
C ALA A 218 -4.44 -11.62 -14.90
N LYS A 219 -3.47 -12.51 -14.73
CA LYS A 219 -3.31 -13.28 -13.49
C LYS A 219 -2.82 -12.34 -12.38
N VAL A 220 -3.60 -12.22 -11.32
CA VAL A 220 -3.27 -11.37 -10.16
C VAL A 220 -2.53 -12.20 -9.11
N PHE A 221 -1.35 -11.72 -8.71
CA PHE A 221 -0.56 -12.28 -7.62
C PHE A 221 -0.50 -11.27 -6.47
N THR A 222 -0.66 -11.73 -5.24
CA THR A 222 -0.59 -10.90 -4.04
C THR A 222 0.47 -11.47 -3.10
N ILE A 223 1.70 -10.99 -3.24
CA ILE A 223 2.87 -11.48 -2.52
C ILE A 223 3.09 -10.61 -1.29
N ASN A 224 2.38 -10.94 -0.20
CA ASN A 224 2.42 -10.16 1.03
C ASN A 224 3.78 -10.25 1.76
N GLY A 225 4.59 -11.27 1.48
CA GLY A 225 5.93 -11.41 2.05
C GLY A 225 6.97 -10.41 1.52
N PHE A 226 6.55 -9.40 0.76
CA PHE A 226 7.34 -8.20 0.46
C PHE A 226 6.77 -6.93 1.12
N SER A 227 5.88 -7.04 2.10
CA SER A 227 5.38 -5.87 2.85
C SER A 227 6.50 -5.22 3.68
N ALA A 228 6.44 -3.91 3.89
CA ALA A 228 7.30 -3.20 4.85
C ALA A 228 6.82 -3.34 6.30
N HIS A 229 5.58 -3.79 6.52
CA HIS A 229 4.99 -3.82 7.86
C HIS A 229 5.18 -5.19 8.51
N ALA A 230 5.35 -5.21 9.83
CA ALA A 230 5.39 -6.43 10.61
C ALA A 230 4.09 -7.23 10.47
N GLY A 231 4.19 -8.56 10.32
CA GLY A 231 3.05 -9.46 10.46
C GLY A 231 2.65 -9.62 11.93
N GLN A 232 1.48 -10.20 12.19
CA GLN A 232 0.94 -10.38 13.54
C GLN A 232 1.96 -10.95 14.55
N ASN A 233 2.61 -12.07 14.22
CA ASN A 233 3.57 -12.69 15.13
C ASN A 233 4.79 -11.80 15.36
N GLN A 234 5.23 -11.06 14.35
CA GLN A 234 6.37 -10.13 14.43
C GLN A 234 6.02 -8.91 15.29
N LEU A 235 4.78 -8.40 15.21
CA LEU A 235 4.28 -7.35 16.11
C LEU A 235 4.28 -7.82 17.57
N LEU A 236 3.79 -9.03 17.83
CA LEU A 236 3.76 -9.62 19.17
C LEU A 236 5.18 -9.92 19.70
N GLU A 237 6.08 -10.38 18.84
CA GLU A 237 7.48 -10.60 19.19
C GLU A 237 8.22 -9.30 19.50
N TRP A 238 7.98 -8.24 18.72
CA TRP A 238 8.53 -6.92 19.01
C TRP A 238 8.02 -6.39 20.35
N LEU A 239 6.71 -6.52 20.61
CA LEU A 239 6.07 -6.13 21.87
C LEU A 239 6.60 -6.93 23.09
N ARG A 240 6.99 -8.19 22.91
CA ARG A 240 7.55 -9.04 23.99
C ARG A 240 8.83 -8.48 24.60
N ASN A 241 9.55 -7.59 23.90
CA ASN A 241 10.77 -6.98 24.43
C ASN A 241 10.54 -6.00 25.58
N PHE A 242 9.30 -5.52 25.77
CA PHE A 242 8.93 -4.60 26.84
C PHE A 242 8.80 -5.31 28.18
N GLN A 243 9.42 -4.73 29.22
CA GLN A 243 9.47 -5.28 30.57
C GLN A 243 8.51 -4.58 31.55
N THR A 244 7.91 -3.47 31.14
CA THR A 244 6.95 -2.71 31.95
C THR A 244 5.61 -3.45 32.00
N ARG A 245 5.25 -4.02 33.17
CA ARG A 245 4.02 -4.81 33.34
C ARG A 245 2.73 -4.00 33.20
N ASP A 246 2.72 -2.76 33.69
CA ASP A 246 1.54 -1.89 33.66
C ASP A 246 1.55 -0.93 32.46
N MET A 247 2.29 -1.27 31.41
CA MET A 247 2.33 -0.49 30.18
C MET A 247 0.96 -0.48 29.50
N GLN A 248 0.58 0.67 28.96
CA GLN A 248 -0.62 0.79 28.16
C GLN A 248 -0.28 0.84 26.69
N VAL A 249 -1.03 0.08 25.89
CA VAL A 249 -0.83 -0.03 24.44
C VAL A 249 -1.99 0.64 23.73
N PHE A 250 -1.67 1.53 22.80
CA PHE A 250 -2.59 2.14 21.85
C PHE A 250 -2.31 1.56 20.47
N LEU A 251 -3.29 0.89 19.87
CA LEU A 251 -3.15 0.42 18.51
C LEU A 251 -3.57 1.51 17.53
N VAL A 252 -2.66 1.87 16.65
CA VAL A 252 -2.84 2.88 15.61
C VAL A 252 -2.46 2.28 14.25
N HIS A 253 -2.74 3.00 13.15
CA HIS A 253 -2.30 2.61 11.81
C HIS A 253 -2.66 1.16 11.42
N GLY A 254 -3.95 0.89 11.24
CA GLY A 254 -4.50 -0.41 10.83
C GLY A 254 -6.00 -0.35 10.58
N GLU A 255 -6.54 -1.36 9.88
CA GLU A 255 -8.00 -1.53 9.75
C GLU A 255 -8.58 -2.01 11.10
N LEU A 256 -9.79 -1.59 11.45
CA LEU A 256 -10.42 -1.88 12.76
C LEU A 256 -10.43 -3.38 13.08
N SER A 257 -10.78 -4.22 12.09
CA SER A 257 -10.80 -5.68 12.27
C SER A 257 -9.42 -6.28 12.57
N ALA A 258 -8.35 -5.68 12.02
CA ALA A 258 -6.98 -6.08 12.33
C ALA A 258 -6.57 -5.66 13.75
N GLN A 259 -7.03 -4.48 14.18
CA GLN A 259 -6.80 -3.95 15.52
C GLN A 259 -7.53 -4.79 16.57
N GLU A 260 -8.82 -5.06 16.41
CA GLU A 260 -9.64 -5.85 17.35
C GLU A 260 -9.05 -7.25 17.58
N HIS A 261 -8.58 -7.89 16.50
CA HIS A 261 -7.92 -9.18 16.58
C HIS A 261 -6.61 -9.08 17.38
N LEU A 262 -5.79 -8.06 17.11
CA LEU A 262 -4.53 -7.86 17.81
C LEU A 262 -4.73 -7.47 19.29
N VAL A 263 -5.77 -6.71 19.63
CA VAL A 263 -6.18 -6.41 21.02
C VAL A 263 -6.36 -7.71 21.80
N SER A 264 -7.11 -8.65 21.24
CA SER A 264 -7.41 -9.93 21.88
C SER A 264 -6.11 -10.70 22.18
N LEU A 265 -5.22 -10.81 21.18
CA LEU A 265 -3.93 -11.49 21.35
C LEU A 265 -3.01 -10.82 22.36
N ILE A 266 -2.94 -9.48 22.38
CA ILE A 266 -2.09 -8.76 23.33
C ILE A 266 -2.58 -8.95 24.76
N ARG A 267 -3.90 -8.87 24.98
CA ARG A 267 -4.51 -9.10 26.29
C ARG A 267 -4.26 -10.53 26.77
N ASP A 268 -4.46 -11.51 25.89
CA ASP A 268 -4.30 -12.93 26.24
C ASP A 268 -2.84 -13.31 26.53
N GLN A 269 -1.87 -12.79 25.76
CA GLN A 269 -0.46 -13.18 25.90
C GLN A 269 0.32 -12.35 26.93
N PHE A 270 -0.02 -11.07 27.11
CA PHE A 270 0.78 -10.15 27.93
C PHE A 270 0.01 -9.57 29.11
N GLY A 271 -1.32 -9.71 29.17
CA GLY A 271 -2.14 -9.10 30.23
C GLY A 271 -2.13 -7.57 30.21
N LEU A 272 -1.74 -6.95 29.10
CA LEU A 272 -1.61 -5.50 28.98
C LEU A 272 -2.97 -4.84 28.72
N THR A 273 -3.10 -3.60 29.18
CA THR A 273 -4.25 -2.76 28.81
C THR A 273 -4.06 -2.24 27.39
N VAL A 274 -5.03 -2.50 26.52
CA VAL A 274 -4.98 -2.09 25.10
C VAL A 274 -6.22 -1.28 24.74
N THR A 275 -5.98 -0.14 24.09
CA THR A 275 -6.99 0.80 23.60
C THR A 275 -6.82 1.01 22.09
N ILE A 276 -7.92 1.13 21.36
CA ILE A 276 -7.94 1.56 19.96
C ILE A 276 -8.52 2.97 19.95
N PRO A 277 -7.71 4.03 19.80
CA PRO A 277 -8.23 5.40 19.76
C PRO A 277 -9.12 5.63 18.53
N GLU A 278 -10.24 6.32 18.71
CA GLU A 278 -11.05 6.80 17.62
C GLU A 278 -10.47 8.07 16.97
N TYR A 279 -10.87 8.33 15.73
CA TYR A 279 -10.47 9.55 15.03
C TYR A 279 -11.01 10.79 15.77
N LEU A 280 -10.11 11.74 16.11
CA LEU A 280 -10.38 12.93 16.93
C LEU A 280 -10.67 12.66 18.41
N GLU A 281 -10.46 11.44 18.90
CA GLU A 281 -10.49 11.18 20.33
C GLU A 281 -9.30 11.83 21.05
N GLU A 282 -9.56 12.42 22.21
CA GLU A 282 -8.53 12.96 23.11
C GLU A 282 -8.36 12.05 24.33
N ILE A 283 -7.13 11.58 24.56
CA ILE A 283 -6.80 10.67 25.66
C ILE A 283 -5.83 11.35 26.63
N GLN A 284 -6.21 11.47 27.90
CA GLN A 284 -5.34 12.01 28.95
C GLN A 284 -4.47 10.91 29.56
N LEU A 285 -3.15 11.02 29.38
CA LEU A 285 -2.17 10.06 29.91
C LEU A 285 -1.80 10.38 31.36
N LYS A 286 -1.99 9.44 32.30
CA LYS A 286 -1.60 9.56 33.72
C LYS A 286 -0.73 8.37 34.15
N THR A 287 0.44 8.63 34.73
CA THR A 287 1.29 7.57 35.30
C THR A 287 0.84 7.18 36.72
N GLY A 288 0.67 5.88 36.97
CA GLY A 288 0.59 5.33 38.33
C GLY A 288 -0.79 4.88 38.86
N ARG A 289 -1.88 4.86 38.07
CA ARG A 289 -3.18 4.23 38.45
C ARG A 289 -3.98 3.77 37.22
N GLN A 290 -4.81 2.73 37.40
CA GLN A 290 -5.92 2.37 36.49
C GLN A 290 -6.84 3.57 36.29
N PHE A 291 -7.33 3.74 35.06
CA PHE A 291 -8.21 4.87 34.72
C PHE A 291 -9.58 4.72 35.37
N GLU A 292 -10.12 5.84 35.83
CA GLU A 292 -11.55 6.10 35.72
C GLU A 292 -11.79 6.57 34.28
N GLU A 293 -12.61 5.79 33.56
CA GLU A 293 -13.19 6.19 32.29
C GLU A 293 -13.97 7.49 32.53
N PHE A 294 -13.40 8.64 32.18
CA PHE A 294 -14.22 9.83 32.03
C PHE A 294 -14.92 9.69 30.68
N LYS A 295 -16.16 9.18 30.70
CA LYS A 295 -17.14 9.66 29.73
C LYS A 295 -17.21 11.16 29.92
N VAL A 296 -16.52 11.90 29.06
CA VAL A 296 -16.88 13.30 28.80
C VAL A 296 -18.39 13.27 28.54
N PRO A 297 -19.22 14.09 29.22
CA PRO A 297 -20.64 14.19 28.87
C PRO A 297 -20.65 14.50 27.39
N ALA A 298 -21.08 13.51 26.58
CA ALA A 298 -20.81 13.38 25.15
C ALA A 298 -20.08 14.62 24.64
N ALA A 299 -18.74 14.60 24.60
CA ALA A 299 -17.97 15.66 23.92
C ALA A 299 -18.76 15.90 22.66
N ALA A 300 -19.44 17.07 22.59
CA ALA A 300 -20.67 17.22 21.81
C ALA A 300 -20.42 16.43 20.55
N THR A 301 -21.12 15.30 20.38
CA THR A 301 -21.01 14.55 19.15
C THR A 301 -21.54 15.54 18.13
N THR A 302 -20.65 16.39 17.65
CA THR A 302 -20.59 16.80 16.28
C THR A 302 -20.06 15.60 15.50
N GLY A 303 -20.37 14.35 15.92
CA GLY A 303 -21.50 13.64 15.31
C GLY A 303 -22.07 14.53 14.23
N VAL A 304 -21.46 14.39 13.05
CA VAL A 304 -21.61 15.32 11.95
C VAL A 304 -23.10 15.61 11.88
N ASN A 305 -23.50 16.86 12.12
CA ASN A 305 -24.93 17.18 12.17
C ASN A 305 -25.43 17.02 10.74
N LEU A 306 -25.85 15.81 10.41
CA LEU A 306 -26.25 15.41 9.07
C LEU A 306 -27.44 16.27 8.61
N PRO A 307 -28.46 16.58 9.44
CA PRO A 307 -29.57 17.44 9.04
C PRO A 307 -29.19 18.77 8.36
N PRO A 308 -28.35 19.67 8.92
CA PRO A 308 -27.94 20.89 8.24
C PRO A 308 -27.05 20.66 7.01
N LEU A 309 -26.23 19.60 6.97
CA LEU A 309 -25.43 19.28 5.79
C LEU A 309 -26.29 18.71 4.64
N PHE A 310 -27.29 17.90 4.95
CA PHE A 310 -28.31 17.47 3.99
C PHE A 310 -29.16 18.64 3.51
N ALA A 311 -29.50 19.58 4.39
CA ALA A 311 -30.21 20.80 4.02
C ALA A 311 -29.35 21.67 3.08
N ASP A 312 -28.08 21.91 3.40
CA ASP A 312 -27.14 22.66 2.55
C ASP A 312 -26.92 21.96 1.19
N LEU A 313 -26.76 20.64 1.18
CA LEU A 313 -26.67 19.86 -0.06
C LEU A 313 -27.94 19.99 -0.91
N LYS A 314 -29.13 19.90 -0.29
CA LYS A 314 -30.41 20.10 -0.98
C LYS A 314 -30.52 21.50 -1.56
N THR A 315 -30.18 22.54 -0.80
CA THR A 315 -30.18 23.93 -1.27
C THR A 315 -29.23 24.12 -2.46
N LYS A 316 -28.03 23.53 -2.42
CA LYS A 316 -27.08 23.57 -3.53
C LYS A 316 -27.60 22.84 -4.77
N LEU A 317 -28.24 21.68 -4.60
CA LEU A 317 -28.88 20.96 -5.70
C LEU A 317 -30.05 21.74 -6.30
N ASP A 318 -30.86 22.38 -5.48
CA ASP A 318 -31.98 23.23 -5.92
C ASP A 318 -31.47 24.49 -6.66
N ASP A 319 -30.37 25.11 -6.22
CA ASP A 319 -29.74 26.25 -6.92
C ASP A 319 -29.16 25.85 -8.28
N VAL A 320 -28.53 24.66 -8.38
CA VAL A 320 -28.08 24.10 -9.66
C VAL A 320 -29.27 23.78 -10.57
N SER A 321 -30.35 23.19 -10.01
CA SER A 321 -31.59 22.91 -10.72
C SER A 321 -32.26 24.19 -11.25
N GLY A 322 -32.30 25.26 -10.46
CA GLY A 322 -32.81 26.57 -10.84
C GLY A 322 -31.99 27.25 -11.95
N LYS A 323 -30.73 26.86 -12.14
CA LYS A 323 -29.84 27.35 -13.21
C LYS A 323 -29.83 26.47 -14.46
N MET A 324 -30.64 25.40 -14.51
CA MET A 324 -30.65 24.45 -15.64
C MET A 324 -30.85 25.11 -17.01
N GLY A 325 -31.69 26.14 -17.10
CA GLY A 325 -31.88 26.89 -18.34
C GLY A 325 -30.61 27.57 -18.85
N LYS A 326 -29.74 28.06 -17.96
CA LYS A 326 -28.42 28.65 -18.31
C LYS A 326 -27.36 27.59 -18.60
N LEU A 327 -27.44 26.45 -17.93
CA LEU A 327 -26.51 25.33 -18.18
C LEU A 327 -26.74 24.72 -19.57
N GLN A 328 -27.97 24.72 -20.07
CA GLN A 328 -28.33 24.27 -21.42
C GLN A 328 -27.86 25.22 -22.54
N THR A 329 -27.52 26.47 -22.22
CA THR A 329 -26.98 27.42 -23.22
C THR A 329 -25.46 27.42 -23.30
N LEU A 330 -24.77 26.58 -22.52
CA LEU A 330 -23.31 26.45 -22.56
C LEU A 330 -22.83 25.65 -23.78
N SER A 331 -21.54 25.74 -24.10
CA SER A 331 -20.95 24.94 -25.18
C SER A 331 -21.00 23.44 -24.89
N ALA A 332 -20.99 22.59 -25.93
CA ALA A 332 -21.05 21.13 -25.77
C ALA A 332 -19.94 20.57 -24.86
N SER A 333 -18.73 21.15 -24.91
CA SER A 333 -17.62 20.76 -24.03
C SER A 333 -17.90 21.06 -22.56
N GLN A 334 -18.49 22.22 -22.27
CA GLN A 334 -18.84 22.61 -20.89
C GLN A 334 -20.03 21.80 -20.37
N GLN A 335 -21.01 21.52 -21.23
CA GLN A 335 -22.12 20.64 -20.88
C GLN A 335 -21.65 19.21 -20.54
N ALA A 336 -20.65 18.69 -21.27
CA ALA A 336 -20.06 17.39 -20.97
C ALA A 336 -19.33 17.37 -19.61
N GLU A 337 -18.61 18.44 -19.27
CA GLU A 337 -17.95 18.59 -17.97
C GLU A 337 -18.97 18.66 -16.82
N ILE A 338 -20.04 19.43 -16.98
CA ILE A 338 -21.13 19.52 -16.01
C ILE A 338 -21.85 18.18 -15.85
N ALA A 339 -22.11 17.47 -16.96
CA ALA A 339 -22.74 16.16 -16.92
C ALA A 339 -21.91 15.14 -16.13
N GLU A 340 -20.58 15.23 -16.20
CA GLU A 340 -19.68 14.37 -15.42
C GLU A 340 -19.71 14.71 -13.92
N LEU A 341 -19.73 15.99 -13.56
CA LEU A 341 -19.86 16.43 -12.16
C LEU A 341 -21.19 15.96 -11.54
N ILE A 342 -22.29 16.03 -12.30
CA ILE A 342 -23.62 15.55 -11.86
C ILE A 342 -23.60 14.02 -11.64
N LYS A 343 -22.98 13.25 -12.55
CA LYS A 343 -22.84 11.79 -12.40
C LYS A 343 -22.00 11.41 -11.16
N GLN A 344 -20.92 12.13 -10.90
CA GLN A 344 -20.09 11.89 -9.71
C GLN A 344 -20.84 12.21 -8.41
N ALA A 345 -21.64 13.29 -8.40
CA ALA A 345 -22.52 13.60 -7.28
C ALA A 345 -23.55 12.48 -7.03
N ALA A 346 -24.17 11.94 -8.09
CA ALA A 346 -25.11 10.82 -7.98
C ALA A 346 -24.46 9.56 -7.39
N VAL A 347 -23.25 9.19 -7.83
CA VAL A 347 -22.50 8.05 -7.29
C VAL A 347 -22.19 8.22 -5.80
N ASN A 348 -21.86 9.44 -5.37
CA ASN A 348 -21.62 9.72 -3.95
C ASN A 348 -22.91 9.62 -3.12
N ILE A 349 -24.05 10.06 -3.67
CA ILE A 349 -25.37 9.89 -3.04
C ILE A 349 -25.73 8.41 -2.90
N ASP A 350 -25.50 7.59 -3.93
CA ASP A 350 -25.74 6.14 -3.87
C ASP A 350 -24.85 5.45 -2.82
N ARG A 351 -23.59 5.87 -2.67
CA ARG A 351 -22.70 5.37 -1.61
C ARG A 351 -23.19 5.71 -0.21
N ILE A 352 -23.79 6.89 -0.02
CA ILE A 352 -24.40 7.28 1.25
C ILE A 352 -25.60 6.38 1.53
N LYS A 353 -26.47 6.16 0.53
CA LYS A 353 -27.64 5.26 0.64
C LYS A 353 -27.28 3.82 0.98
N ASN A 354 -26.16 3.30 0.48
CA ASN A 354 -25.70 1.93 0.77
C ASN A 354 -25.01 1.77 2.13
N ARG A 355 -24.77 2.87 2.87
CA ARG A 355 -24.17 2.87 4.20
C ARG A 355 -25.17 3.17 5.32
N SER A 356 -26.39 3.56 4.96
CA SER A 356 -27.59 3.61 5.84
C SER A 356 -28.37 2.33 5.72
#